data_AF-A0A2M7AZZ5-F1
#
_entry.id   AF-A0A2M7AZZ5-F1
#
_cell.length_a   1.000
_cell.length_b   1.000
_cell.length_c   1.000
_cell.angle_alpha   90.00
_cell.angle_beta   90.00
_cell.angle_gamma   90.00
#
_symmetry.space_group_name_H-M   'P 1'
#
loop_
_entity.id
_entity.type
_entity.pdbx_description
1 polymer ?
#
loop_
_entity_poly.entity_id
_entity_poly.type
_entity_poly.pdbx_seq_one_letter_code
_entity_poly.pdbx_strand_id
1 'polypeptide(L)'
;MLKKIFLIFVFSSLFFAYGCTTRPIHKTSEISGRVTDATTGKPIQNVIVSAVWLKSTPNIGGDVNFDIAKEYAVTDKDGKYVIPAKITYHIFSWFKRISRAY
;
A
#
# COMPACT_ATOMS: atom_id res chain seq x y z
N MET A 1 -26.35 -31.70 -21.06
CA MET A 1 -26.56 -30.47 -20.26
C MET A 1 -25.67 -30.41 -19.02
N LEU A 2 -25.44 -31.53 -18.33
CA LEU A 2 -24.56 -31.62 -17.14
C LEU A 2 -23.10 -31.14 -17.36
N LYS A 3 -22.49 -31.43 -18.51
CA LYS A 3 -21.12 -30.94 -18.85
C LYS A 3 -20.99 -29.41 -18.94
N LYS A 4 -22.05 -28.70 -19.36
CA LYS A 4 -22.05 -27.23 -19.47
C LYS A 4 -22.15 -26.57 -18.10
N ILE A 5 -22.97 -27.14 -17.22
CA ILE A 5 -23.11 -26.70 -15.81
C ILE A 5 -21.81 -26.94 -15.06
N PHE A 6 -21.17 -28.10 -15.26
CA PHE A 6 -19.87 -28.40 -14.67
C PHE A 6 -18.77 -27.40 -15.08
N LEU A 7 -18.70 -27.04 -16.37
CA LEU A 7 -17.77 -26.03 -16.87
C LEU A 7 -18.01 -24.65 -16.24
N ILE A 8 -19.27 -24.23 -16.06
CA ILE A 8 -19.63 -22.96 -15.43
C ILE A 8 -19.20 -22.95 -13.96
N PHE A 9 -19.42 -24.04 -13.22
CA PHE A 9 -18.98 -24.16 -11.83
C PHE A 9 -17.46 -24.13 -11.69
N VAL A 10 -16.72 -24.80 -12.59
CA VAL A 10 -15.26 -24.77 -12.61
C VAL A 10 -14.76 -23.34 -12.88
N PHE A 11 -15.32 -22.66 -13.89
CA PHE A 11 -14.95 -21.28 -14.24
C PHE A 11 -15.29 -20.29 -13.11
N SER A 12 -16.44 -20.47 -12.45
CA SER A 12 -16.86 -19.67 -11.30
C SER A 12 -15.94 -19.88 -10.09
N SER A 13 -15.53 -21.12 -9.81
CA SER A 13 -14.60 -21.41 -8.70
C SER A 13 -13.20 -20.86 -8.95
N LEU A 14 -12.73 -20.89 -10.20
CA LEU A 14 -11.47 -20.25 -10.60
C LEU A 14 -11.56 -18.74 -10.38
N PHE A 15 -12.63 -18.08 -10.83
CA PHE A 15 -12.84 -16.65 -10.58
C PHE A 15 -12.90 -16.29 -9.08
N PHE A 16 -13.58 -17.10 -8.28
CA PHE A 16 -13.67 -16.90 -6.83
C PHE A 16 -12.31 -17.12 -6.13
N ALA A 17 -11.52 -18.10 -6.59
CA ALA A 17 -10.19 -18.36 -6.07
C ALA A 17 -9.20 -17.22 -6.42
N TYR A 18 -9.29 -16.64 -7.62
CA TYR A 18 -8.41 -15.54 -8.03
C TYR A 18 -8.80 -14.19 -7.40
N GLY A 19 -10.09 -13.97 -7.10
CA GLY A 19 -10.57 -12.72 -6.48
C GLY A 19 -9.98 -12.44 -5.09
N CYS A 20 -9.53 -13.45 -4.36
CA CYS A 20 -9.00 -13.27 -3.01
C CYS A 20 -7.55 -12.76 -2.98
N THR A 21 -6.79 -12.92 -4.07
CA THR A 21 -5.32 -12.71 -4.07
C THR A 21 -4.89 -11.33 -4.56
N THR A 22 -5.75 -10.62 -5.29
CA THR A 22 -5.43 -9.29 -5.83
C THR A 22 -6.41 -8.28 -5.26
N ARG A 23 -6.03 -7.58 -4.19
CA ARG A 23 -6.76 -6.37 -3.76
C ARG A 23 -6.44 -5.27 -4.78
N PRO A 24 -7.39 -4.88 -5.66
CA PRO A 24 -7.10 -3.90 -6.70
C PRO A 24 -7.02 -2.47 -6.14
N ILE A 25 -7.36 -2.29 -4.88
CA ILE A 25 -7.42 -1.00 -4.20
C ILE A 25 -6.65 -1.11 -2.89
N HIS A 26 -5.66 -0.24 -2.70
CA HIS A 26 -4.98 -0.03 -1.42
C HIS A 26 -5.37 1.34 -0.88
N LYS A 27 -5.83 1.40 0.37
CA LYS A 27 -6.08 2.65 1.08
C LYS A 27 -5.01 2.80 2.17
N THR A 28 -4.20 3.84 2.08
CA THR A 28 -3.32 4.25 3.17
C THR A 28 -4.12 5.03 4.21
N SER A 29 -3.78 4.83 5.48
CA SER A 29 -4.31 5.65 6.57
C SER A 29 -3.68 7.04 6.56
N GLU A 30 -4.40 8.04 7.08
CA GLU A 30 -3.77 9.31 7.43
C GLU A 30 -2.79 9.09 8.58
N ILE A 31 -1.66 9.79 8.55
CA ILE A 31 -0.68 9.83 9.64
C ILE A 31 -0.44 11.28 10.00
N SER A 32 -0.72 11.65 11.24
CA SER A 32 -0.45 12.98 11.78
C SER A 32 0.32 12.88 13.09
N GLY A 33 1.08 13.92 13.39
CA GLY A 33 1.92 13.93 14.57
C GLY A 33 2.65 15.25 14.75
N ARG A 34 3.58 15.26 15.70
CA ARG A 34 4.46 16.38 16.01
C ARG A 34 5.88 15.88 16.21
N VAL A 35 6.84 16.58 15.62
CA VAL A 35 8.28 16.36 15.80
C VAL A 35 8.80 17.37 16.82
N THR A 36 9.44 16.85 17.86
CA THR A 36 10.06 17.65 18.93
C THR A 36 11.51 17.25 19.13
N ASP A 37 12.33 18.22 19.51
CA ASP A 37 13.70 17.99 19.94
C ASP A 37 13.72 17.24 21.27
N ALA A 38 14.52 16.17 21.35
CA ALA A 38 14.53 15.26 22.50
C ALA A 38 15.15 15.90 23.76
N THR A 39 16.02 16.90 23.61
CA THR A 39 16.72 17.53 24.74
C THR A 39 15.95 18.71 25.29
N THR A 40 15.37 19.51 24.40
CA THR A 40 14.71 20.79 24.74
C THR A 40 13.19 20.68 24.79
N GLY A 41 12.60 19.62 24.24
CA GLY A 41 11.15 19.45 24.09
C GLY A 41 10.50 20.42 23.10
N LYS A 42 11.28 21.28 22.44
CA LYS A 42 10.77 22.30 21.51
C LYS A 42 10.35 21.66 20.18
N PRO A 43 9.30 22.16 19.53
CA PRO A 43 8.92 21.68 18.20
C PRO A 43 10.00 21.98 17.16
N ILE A 44 10.18 21.08 16.20
CA ILE A 44 11.14 21.26 15.09
C ILE A 44 10.38 21.56 13.80
N GLN A 45 10.63 22.74 13.24
CA GLN A 45 10.05 23.22 11.98
C GLN A 45 10.89 22.81 10.76
N ASN A 46 10.25 22.69 9.60
CA ASN A 46 10.89 22.48 8.29
C ASN A 46 11.66 21.17 8.17
N VAL A 47 11.24 20.12 8.88
CA VAL A 47 11.81 18.77 8.75
C VAL A 47 10.90 17.92 7.88
N ILE A 48 11.51 17.07 7.04
CA ILE A 48 10.80 16.11 6.20
C ILE A 48 10.50 14.84 7.02
N VAL A 49 9.22 14.53 7.15
CA VAL A 49 8.73 13.25 7.68
C VAL A 49 8.33 12.38 6.48
N SER A 50 8.88 11.17 6.40
CA SER A 50 8.54 10.19 5.38
C SER A 50 7.74 9.04 5.95
N ALA A 51 6.61 8.71 5.34
CA ALA A 51 5.86 7.49 5.63
C ALA A 51 5.94 6.53 4.45
N VAL A 52 6.26 5.28 4.75
CA VAL A 52 6.31 4.17 3.78
C VAL A 52 5.26 3.15 4.20
N TRP A 53 4.33 2.85 3.31
CA TRP A 53 3.39 1.75 3.49
C TRP A 53 3.96 0.52 2.82
N LEU A 54 4.08 -0.55 3.60
CA LEU A 54 4.59 -1.83 3.18
C LEU A 54 3.44 -2.83 3.10
N LYS A 55 3.41 -3.60 2.03
CA LYS A 55 2.59 -4.80 1.94
C LYS A 55 3.49 -5.99 2.27
N SER A 56 3.22 -6.64 3.41
CA SER A 56 3.78 -7.96 3.70
C SER A 56 2.97 -9.02 2.97
N THR A 57 3.68 -9.94 2.33
CA THR A 57 3.12 -11.13 1.70
C THR A 57 3.79 -12.36 2.29
N PRO A 58 3.03 -13.26 2.94
CA PRO A 58 3.60 -14.46 3.54
C PRO A 58 4.12 -15.40 2.46
N ASN A 59 5.28 -16.00 2.70
CA ASN A 59 5.88 -17.01 1.83
C ASN A 59 6.53 -18.11 2.69
N ILE A 60 6.76 -19.30 2.10
CA ILE A 60 7.34 -20.47 2.78
C ILE A 60 8.73 -20.15 3.37
N GLY A 61 9.47 -19.22 2.76
CA GLY A 61 10.78 -18.75 3.24
C GLY A 61 10.74 -17.53 4.17
N GLY A 62 9.56 -17.12 4.64
CA GLY A 62 9.36 -15.89 5.41
C GLY A 62 8.65 -14.79 4.62
N ASP A 63 8.27 -13.72 5.32
CA ASP A 63 7.50 -12.62 4.75
C ASP A 63 8.33 -11.79 3.75
N VAL A 64 7.74 -11.51 2.58
CA VAL A 64 8.32 -10.58 1.59
C VAL A 64 7.55 -9.27 1.64
N ASN A 65 8.27 -8.17 1.87
CA ASN A 65 7.72 -6.82 1.95
C ASN A 65 7.91 -6.05 0.65
N PHE A 66 6.88 -5.33 0.22
CA PHE A 66 6.93 -4.43 -0.94
C PHE A 66 6.37 -3.06 -0.60
N ASP A 67 7.04 -2.00 -1.03
CA ASP A 67 6.55 -0.62 -0.93
C ASP A 67 5.31 -0.45 -1.80
N ILE A 68 4.18 -0.07 -1.19
CA ILE A 68 2.93 0.22 -1.90
C ILE A 68 2.68 1.71 -2.06
N ALA A 69 3.19 2.53 -1.15
CA ALA A 69 3.11 3.98 -1.21
C ALA A 69 4.23 4.60 -0.37
N LYS A 70 4.72 5.75 -0.83
CA LYS A 70 5.66 6.58 -0.10
C LYS A 70 5.22 8.03 -0.21
N GLU A 71 5.02 8.68 0.92
CA GLU A 71 4.59 10.07 0.99
C GLU A 71 5.46 10.82 1.98
N TYR A 72 5.50 12.13 1.80
CA TYR A 72 6.32 13.03 2.61
C TYR A 72 5.47 14.19 3.10
N ALA A 73 5.73 14.65 4.32
CA ALA A 73 5.20 15.89 4.86
C ALA A 73 6.34 16.72 5.45
N VAL A 74 6.19 18.04 5.41
CA VAL A 74 7.11 18.98 6.04
C VAL A 74 6.45 19.50 7.31
N THR A 75 7.22 19.58 8.40
CA THR A 75 6.69 20.08 9.68
C THR A 75 6.49 21.60 9.67
N ASP A 76 5.39 22.05 10.28
CA ASP A 76 5.10 23.47 10.47
C ASP A 76 5.90 24.10 11.63
N LYS A 77 5.66 25.39 11.92
CA LYS A 77 6.28 26.13 13.04
C LYS A 77 6.06 25.50 14.42
N ASP A 78 4.99 24.73 14.57
CA ASP A 78 4.62 24.03 15.81
C ASP A 78 5.07 22.56 15.77
N GLY A 79 5.92 22.20 14.81
CA GLY A 79 6.49 20.87 14.59
C GLY A 79 5.47 19.84 14.09
N LYS A 80 4.25 20.26 13.73
CA LYS A 80 3.18 19.35 13.33
C LYS A 80 3.31 18.96 11.87
N TYR A 81 2.89 17.75 11.55
CA TYR A 81 2.80 17.26 10.17
C TYR A 81 1.52 16.44 9.98
N VAL A 82 1.03 16.41 8.75
CA VAL A 82 -0.08 15.56 8.32
C VAL A 82 0.27 14.94 6.97
N ILE A 83 0.24 13.62 6.90
CA ILE A 83 0.35 12.83 5.68
C ILE A 83 -1.05 12.29 5.38
N PRO A 84 -1.74 12.77 4.34
CA PRO A 84 -3.14 12.45 4.09
C PRO A 84 -3.33 10.98 3.70
N ALA A 85 -4.51 10.45 3.99
CA ALA A 85 -4.95 9.15 3.48
C ALA A 85 -5.03 9.17 1.95
N LYS A 86 -4.58 8.10 1.30
CA LYS A 86 -4.57 7.97 -0.16
C LYS A 86 -5.15 6.64 -0.61
N ILE A 87 -5.94 6.69 -1.66
CA ILE A 87 -6.46 5.49 -2.34
C ILE A 87 -5.63 5.27 -3.61
N THR A 88 -5.02 4.10 -3.73
CA THR A 88 -4.23 3.69 -4.88
C THR A 88 -4.87 2.50 -5.58
N TYR A 89 -5.13 2.64 -6.88
CA TYR A 89 -5.72 1.60 -7.72
C TYR A 89 -4.60 0.82 -8.43
N HIS A 90 -4.50 -0.47 -8.17
CA HIS A 90 -3.53 -1.40 -8.77
C HIS A 90 -4.08 -2.18 -9.97
N ILE A 91 -5.22 -1.75 -10.53
CA ILE A 91 -5.95 -2.46 -11.61
C ILE A 91 -5.09 -2.67 -12.87
N PHE A 92 -4.09 -1.81 -13.13
CA PHE A 92 -3.19 -1.89 -14.29
C PHE A 92 -1.71 -2.06 -13.96
N SER A 93 -1.34 -2.35 -12.70
CA SER A 93 0.09 -2.41 -12.33
C SER A 93 0.83 -3.58 -12.99
N TRP A 94 0.12 -4.59 -13.50
CA TRP A 94 0.69 -5.71 -14.25
C TRP A 94 1.42 -5.26 -15.53
N PHE A 95 0.95 -4.19 -16.19
CA PHE A 95 1.62 -3.63 -17.39
C PHE A 95 2.95 -2.94 -17.05
N LYS A 96 3.05 -2.26 -15.90
CA LYS A 96 4.29 -1.58 -15.48
C LYS A 96 5.42 -2.54 -15.12
N ARG A 97 5.12 -3.80 -14.82
CA ARG A 97 6.15 -4.81 -14.48
C ARG A 97 6.91 -5.32 -15.70
N ILE A 98 6.30 -5.28 -16.90
CA ILE A 98 6.90 -5.74 -18.15
C ILE A 98 7.80 -4.65 -18.77
N SER A 99 7.51 -3.37 -18.52
CA SER A 99 8.24 -2.24 -19.11
C SER A 99 9.50 -1.81 -18.36
N ARG A 100 9.90 -2.50 -17.28
CA ARG A 100 11.09 -2.17 -16.47
C ARG A 100 12.27 -3.12 -16.71
N ALA A 101 12.17 -3.95 -17.75
CA ALA A 101 13.22 -4.85 -18.22
C ALA A 101 13.91 -4.27 -19.45
N TYR A 102 14.45 -3.05 -19.35
CA TYR A 102 15.43 -2.46 -20.26
C TYR A 102 16.25 -1.42 -19.51
#